data_AF-E9HPI4-F1
#
_entry.id   AF-E9HPI4-F1
#
_cell.length_a   1.000
_cell.length_b   1.000
_cell.length_c   1.000
_cell.angle_alpha   90.00
_cell.angle_beta   90.00
_cell.angle_gamma   90.00
#
_symmetry.space_group_name_H-M   'P 1'
#
loop_
_entity.id
_entity.type
_entity.pdbx_description
1 polymer ?
#
loop_
_entity_poly.entity_id
_entity_poly.type
_entity_poly.pdbx_seq_one_letter_code
_entity_poly.pdbx_strand_id
1 'polypeptide(L)' 'NFSTVAILPVSDTVPLSQFSNELYTSLSWIGPIVLLTSECIRRTLGPKIMELANEYKLSAWLGQQEDQHKIVLYQCD' A
#
# COMPACT_ATOMS: atom_id res chain seq x y z
N ASN A 1 -16.90 1.30 5.62
CA ASN A 1 -15.54 1.83 5.87
C ASN A 1 -14.65 1.29 4.78
N PHE A 2 -14.31 2.09 3.79
CA PHE A 2 -13.30 1.72 2.79
C PHE A 2 -12.02 2.44 3.20
N SER A 3 -11.18 1.72 3.94
CA SER A 3 -9.95 2.23 4.55
C SER A 3 -8.75 2.20 3.58
N THR A 4 -8.90 1.54 2.43
CA THR A 4 -7.81 1.28 1.48
C THR A 4 -7.95 2.13 0.23
N VAL A 5 -6.87 2.81 -0.16
CA VAL A 5 -6.81 3.73 -1.30
C VAL A 5 -5.66 3.29 -2.20
N ALA A 6 -5.99 2.87 -3.42
CA ALA A 6 -4.99 2.57 -4.45
C ALA A 6 -4.63 3.84 -5.23
N ILE A 7 -3.33 4.07 -5.41
CA ILE A 7 -2.78 5.23 -6.11
C ILE A 7 -2.20 4.71 -7.43
N LEU A 8 -2.87 5.05 -8.53
CA LEU A 8 -2.49 4.66 -9.88
C LEU A 8 -2.12 5.90 -10.70
N PRO A 9 -0.89 6.01 -11.24
CA PRO A 9 -0.53 7.13 -12.09
C PRO A 9 -1.24 7.01 -13.45
N VAL A 10 -1.60 8.16 -14.04
CA VAL A 10 -2.16 8.19 -15.40
C VAL A 10 -1.09 7.93 -16.48
N SER A 11 0.18 8.15 -16.15
CA SER A 11 1.33 7.93 -17.04
C SER A 11 2.62 7.80 -16.23
N ASP A 12 3.65 7.19 -16.84
CA ASP A 12 4.98 7.00 -16.22
C ASP A 12 5.73 8.31 -15.91
N THR A 13 5.26 9.43 -16.46
CA THR A 13 5.80 10.77 -16.21
C THR A 13 5.31 11.38 -14.89
N VAL A 14 4.28 10.81 -14.27
CA VAL A 14 3.77 11.29 -12.99
C VAL A 14 4.75 10.85 -11.89
N PRO A 15 5.23 11.77 -11.01
CA PRO A 15 6.10 11.42 -9.90
C PRO A 15 5.31 10.71 -8.78
N LEU A 16 4.92 9.46 -9.04
CA LEU A 16 4.02 8.67 -8.20
C LEU A 16 4.51 8.58 -6.75
N SER A 17 5.81 8.30 -6.55
CA SER A 17 6.37 8.21 -5.21
C SER A 17 6.37 9.53 -4.46
N GLN A 18 6.62 10.66 -5.13
CA GLN A 18 6.56 11.96 -4.47
C GLN A 18 5.12 12.27 -4.04
N PHE A 19 4.16 12.08 -4.95
CA PHE A 19 2.74 12.28 -4.66
C PHE A 19 2.27 11.40 -3.48
N SER A 20 2.61 10.10 -3.50
CA SER A 20 2.23 9.16 -2.43
C SER A 20 2.80 9.57 -1.08
N ASN A 21 4.04 10.07 -1.02
CA ASN A 21 4.67 10.54 0.22
C ASN A 21 4.04 11.83 0.76
N GLU A 22 3.72 12.79 -0.11
CA GLU A 22 3.02 14.02 0.27
C GLU A 22 1.61 13.70 0.80
N LEU A 23 0.90 12.79 0.14
CA LEU A 23 -0.41 12.32 0.58
C LEU A 23 -0.34 11.59 1.92
N TYR A 24 0.63 10.69 2.09
CA TYR A 24 0.88 10.01 3.38
C TYR A 24 1.09 11.01 4.51
N THR A 25 1.97 12.00 4.30
CA THR A 25 2.29 13.04 5.29
C THR A 25 1.08 13.91 5.63
N SER A 26 0.23 14.18 4.64
CA SER A 26 -0.99 14.98 4.84
C SER A 26 -2.01 14.21 5.69
N LEU A 27 -2.14 12.90 5.46
CA LEU A 27 -3.12 12.05 6.12
C LEU A 27 -2.66 11.52 7.48
N SER A 28 -1.35 11.51 7.78
CA SER A 28 -0.82 11.06 9.06
C SER A 28 -1.31 11.89 10.25
N TRP A 29 -1.76 13.13 10.02
CA TRP A 29 -2.39 13.98 11.03
C TRP A 29 -3.79 13.50 11.46
N ILE A 30 -4.45 12.66 10.65
CA ILE A 30 -5.83 12.18 10.87
C ILE A 30 -5.86 10.87 11.69
N GLY A 31 -4.74 10.14 11.71
CA GLY A 31 -4.59 8.88 12.44
C GLY A 31 -3.54 7.95 11.83
N PRO A 32 -3.44 6.71 12.33
CA PRO A 32 -2.49 5.72 11.82
C PRO A 32 -2.72 5.43 10.34
N ILE A 33 -1.65 5.55 9.55
CA ILE A 33 -1.65 5.34 8.11
C ILE A 33 -0.41 4.55 7.71
N VAL A 34 -0.54 3.73 6.66
CA VAL A 34 0.58 3.00 6.06
C VAL A 34 0.62 3.27 4.55
N LEU A 35 1.82 3.39 3.99
CA LEU A 35 2.06 3.39 2.55
C LEU A 35 2.71 2.06 2.16
N LEU A 36 2.02 1.30 1.33
CA LEU A 36 2.45 0.02 0.79
C LEU A 36 2.91 0.20 -0.66
N THR A 37 4.08 -0.34 -0.98
CA THR A 37 4.62 -0.45 -2.33
C THR A 37 4.87 -1.92 -2.67
N SER A 38 4.94 -2.24 -3.97
CA SER A 38 5.30 -3.59 -4.43
C SER A 38 6.60 -4.09 -3.78
N GLU A 39 7.59 -3.20 -3.63
CA GLU A 39 8.85 -3.49 -2.97
C GLU A 39 8.71 -3.76 -1.47
N CYS A 40 7.99 -2.92 -0.73
CA CYS A 40 7.80 -3.06 0.72
C CYS A 40 7.15 -4.41 1.07
N ILE A 41 6.13 -4.80 0.31
CA ILE A 41 5.42 -6.07 0.49
C ILE A 41 6.36 -7.25 0.22
N ARG A 42 7.15 -7.21 -0.86
CA ARG A 42 8.13 -8.26 -1.20
C ARG A 42 9.24 -8.38 -0.15
N ARG A 43 9.72 -7.26 0.40
CA ARG A 43 10.71 -7.25 1.48
C ARG A 43 10.17 -7.90 2.75
N THR A 44 8.89 -7.69 3.05
CA THR A 44 8.25 -8.18 4.27
C THR A 44 7.85 -9.65 4.19
N LEU A 45 7.26 -10.07 3.07
CA LEU A 45 6.62 -11.38 2.93
C LEU A 45 7.38 -12.38 2.04
N GLY A 46 8.41 -11.89 1.35
CA GLY A 46 9.26 -12.64 0.43
C GLY A 46 9.04 -12.24 -1.03
N PRO A 47 10.04 -12.45 -1.92
CA PRO A 47 10.03 -11.95 -3.29
C PRO A 47 8.92 -12.55 -4.17
N LYS A 48 8.43 -13.74 -3.80
CA LYS A 48 7.39 -14.51 -4.51
C LYS A 48 5.97 -14.26 -4.01
N ILE A 49 5.78 -13.35 -3.05
CA ILE A 49 4.47 -13.14 -2.40
C ILE A 49 3.37 -12.71 -3.38
N MET A 50 3.74 -12.05 -4.48
CA MET A 50 2.80 -11.59 -5.50
C MET A 50 2.36 -12.70 -6.49
N GLU A 51 2.90 -13.93 -6.36
CA GLU A 51 2.45 -15.07 -7.17
C GLU A 51 1.07 -15.55 -6.72
N LEU A 52 0.22 -15.98 -7.66
CA LEU A 52 -1.13 -16.52 -7.39
C LEU A 52 -1.14 -17.61 -6.31
N ALA A 53 -0.10 -18.44 -6.25
CA ALA A 53 0.04 -19.49 -5.22
C ALA A 53 0.06 -18.93 -3.78
N ASN A 54 0.39 -17.65 -3.60
CA ASN A 54 0.49 -16.99 -2.30
C ASN A 54 -0.66 -16.00 -2.04
N GLU A 55 -1.68 -15.96 -2.88
CA GLU A 55 -2.81 -15.01 -2.79
C GLU A 55 -3.46 -15.00 -1.40
N TYR A 56 -3.70 -16.17 -0.81
CA TYR A 56 -4.28 -16.27 0.53
C TYR A 56 -3.40 -15.61 1.59
N LYS A 57 -2.08 -15.85 1.55
CA LYS A 57 -1.12 -15.27 2.50
C LYS A 57 -1.02 -13.75 2.34
N LEU A 58 -0.98 -13.27 1.09
CA LEU A 58 -0.95 -11.85 0.78
C LEU A 58 -2.22 -11.16 1.28
N SER A 59 -3.40 -11.68 0.93
CA SER A 59 -4.68 -11.14 1.34
C SER A 59 -4.85 -11.13 2.86
N ALA A 60 -4.42 -12.19 3.55
CA ALA A 60 -4.46 -12.22 5.01
C ALA A 60 -3.56 -11.14 5.64
N TRP A 61 -2.37 -10.91 5.10
CA TRP A 61 -1.47 -9.86 5.59
C TRP A 61 -1.98 -8.45 5.27
N LEU A 62 -2.57 -8.24 4.09
CA LEU A 62 -3.21 -6.97 3.72
C LEU A 62 -4.38 -6.66 4.66
N GLY A 63 -5.21 -7.66 4.99
CA GLY A 63 -6.27 -7.50 6.00
C GLY A 63 -5.75 -7.05 7.37
N GLN A 64 -4.59 -7.55 7.80
CA GLN A 64 -3.94 -7.06 9.03
C GLN A 64 -3.54 -5.59 8.95
N GLN A 65 -3.13 -5.10 7.77
CA GLN A 65 -2.80 -3.68 7.60
C GLN A 65 -4.06 -2.81 7.70
N GLU A 66 -5.18 -3.28 7.16
CA GLU A 66 -6.49 -2.62 7.23
C GLU A 66 -7.05 -2.58 8.66
N ASP A 67 -6.77 -3.60 9.48
CA ASP A 67 -7.16 -3.62 10.90
C ASP A 67 -6.30 -2.68 11.76
N GLN A 68 -5.01 -2.53 11.42
CA GLN A 68 -4.06 -1.73 12.20
C GLN A 68 -4.06 -0.25 11.83
N HIS A 69 -4.44 0.10 10.60
CA HIS A 69 -4.36 1.46 10.08
C HIS A 69 -5.73 1.98 9.68
N LYS A 70 -5.98 3.25 10.02
CA LYS A 70 -7.20 3.95 9.63
C LYS A 70 -7.27 4.16 8.11
N ILE A 71 -6.11 4.34 7.49
CA ILE A 71 -5.95 4.46 6.04
C ILE A 71 -4.78 3.59 5.58
N VAL A 72 -4.99 2.79 4.54
CA VAL A 72 -3.95 2.04 3.84
C VAL A 72 -3.80 2.63 2.45
N LEU A 73 -2.65 3.23 2.15
CA LEU A 73 -2.31 3.66 0.80
C LEU A 73 -1.55 2.55 0.10
N TYR A 74 -2.01 2.14 -1.09
CA TYR A 74 -1.28 1.22 -1.96
C TYR A 74 -0.79 1.97 -3.19
N GLN A 75 0.52 2.10 -3.33
CA GLN A 75 1.15 2.61 -4.53
C GLN A 75 1.20 1.50 -5.58
N CYS A 76 0.56 1.71 -6.73
CA CYS A 76 0.58 0.76 -7.83
C CYS A 76 1.84 0.97 -8.69
N ASP A 77 3.00 0.57 -8.17
CA ASP A 77 4.30 0.51 -8.87
C ASP A 77 4.67 -0.90 -9.37
#